data_AF-A0A368W767-F1
#
_entry.id   AF-A0A368W767-F1
#
_cell.length_a   1.000
_cell.length_b   1.000
_cell.length_c   1.000
_cell.angle_alpha   90.00
_cell.angle_beta   90.00
_cell.angle_gamma   90.00
#
_symmetry.space_group_name_H-M   'P 1'
#
loop_
_entity.id
_entity.type
_entity.pdbx_description
1 polymer ?
#
loop_
_entity_poly.entity_id
_entity_poly.type
_entity_poly.pdbx_seq_one_letter_code
_entity_poly.pdbx_strand_id
1 'polypeptide(L)'
;MIVVENDWLDRIRNTELYVYTFAEDGFELFEEAKTAGYYISKQEITPSKVELVGDPLGKILAEKVELRFTPDLYPIRDKVISSSLDFSIIRFRNAKGP
;
A
#
# COMPACT_ATOMS: atom_id res chain seq x y z
N MET A 1 5.56 2.02 11.79
CA MET A 1 4.27 2.57 12.23
C MET A 1 3.45 2.89 11.00
N ILE A 2 2.15 2.59 11.03
CA ILE A 2 1.17 2.94 10.01
C ILE A 2 0.19 3.92 10.65
N VAL A 3 -0.09 5.04 9.98
CA VAL A 3 -1.07 6.02 10.44
C VAL A 3 -2.14 6.21 9.37
N VAL A 4 -3.40 6.20 9.78
CA VAL A 4 -4.57 6.19 8.90
C VAL A 4 -5.58 7.23 9.41
N GLU A 5 -6.28 7.95 8.53
CA GLU A 5 -7.36 8.83 8.98
C GLU A 5 -8.57 8.03 9.46
N ASN A 6 -9.27 8.50 10.50
CA ASN A 6 -10.42 7.83 11.12
C ASN A 6 -11.47 7.37 10.09
N ASP A 7 -11.79 8.22 9.10
CA ASP A 7 -12.80 7.97 8.06
C ASP A 7 -12.49 6.75 7.18
N TRP A 8 -11.24 6.29 7.15
CA TRP A 8 -10.86 5.08 6.42
C TRP A 8 -11.17 3.79 7.16
N LEU A 9 -11.47 3.83 8.47
CA LEU A 9 -11.68 2.62 9.27
C LEU A 9 -12.75 1.71 8.66
N ASP A 10 -13.94 2.26 8.41
CA ASP A 10 -15.05 1.49 7.85
C ASP A 10 -14.78 1.09 6.40
N ARG A 11 -14.08 1.93 5.63
CA ARG A 11 -13.69 1.58 4.27
C ARG A 11 -12.76 0.37 4.26
N ILE A 12 -11.74 0.35 5.11
CA ILE A 12 -10.79 -0.77 5.19
C ILE A 12 -11.51 -2.05 5.60
N ARG A 13 -12.38 -1.99 6.62
CA ARG A 13 -13.12 -3.16 7.11
C ARG A 13 -14.06 -3.76 6.07
N ASN A 14 -14.66 -2.93 5.23
CA ASN A 14 -15.67 -3.36 4.26
C ASN A 14 -15.11 -3.51 2.82
N THR A 15 -13.79 -3.34 2.62
CA THR A 15 -13.18 -3.56 1.30
C THR A 15 -12.65 -4.98 1.19
N GLU A 16 -13.13 -5.71 0.19
CA GLU A 16 -12.52 -6.97 -0.21
C GLU A 16 -11.25 -6.71 -1.02
N LEU A 17 -10.10 -7.09 -0.46
CA LEU A 17 -8.82 -7.08 -1.15
C LEU A 17 -8.46 -8.50 -1.59
N TYR A 18 -7.84 -8.63 -2.76
CA TYR A 18 -7.43 -9.90 -3.33
C TYR A 18 -5.92 -9.88 -3.62
N VAL A 19 -5.24 -11.00 -3.35
CA VAL A 19 -3.85 -11.26 -3.75
C VAL A 19 -3.88 -12.15 -4.98
N TYR A 20 -3.21 -11.70 -6.04
CA TYR A 20 -3.03 -12.44 -7.27
C TYR A 20 -1.60 -12.95 -7.33
N THR A 21 -1.42 -14.26 -7.45
CA THR A 21 -0.12 -14.88 -7.67
C THR A 21 0.00 -15.23 -9.14
N PHE A 22 1.15 -14.89 -9.73
CA PHE A 22 1.48 -15.21 -11.11
C PHE A 22 2.74 -16.09 -11.13
N ALA A 23 2.87 -16.96 -12.13
CA ALA A 23 4.14 -17.60 -12.41
C ALA A 23 5.14 -16.54 -12.90
N GLU A 24 6.43 -16.72 -12.62
CA GLU A 24 7.46 -15.79 -13.08
C GLU A 24 7.63 -15.83 -14.61
N ASP A 25 7.26 -16.95 -15.24
CA ASP A 25 7.32 -17.12 -16.69
C ASP A 25 6.52 -16.03 -17.43
N GLY A 26 7.19 -15.38 -18.38
CA GLY A 26 6.60 -14.31 -19.18
C GLY A 26 6.68 -12.92 -18.55
N PHE A 27 7.27 -12.79 -17.36
CA PHE A 27 7.68 -11.50 -16.80
C PHE A 27 9.17 -11.23 -17.06
N GLU A 28 9.49 -9.99 -17.38
CA GLU A 28 10.87 -9.50 -17.49
C GLU A 28 11.08 -8.30 -16.57
N LEU A 29 12.30 -8.13 -16.05
CA LEU A 29 12.66 -6.94 -15.30
C LEU A 29 12.50 -5.72 -16.22
N PHE A 30 11.81 -4.70 -15.73
CA PHE A 30 11.66 -3.47 -16.46
C PHE A 30 12.92 -2.61 -16.27
N GLU A 31 13.80 -2.60 -17.26
CA GLU A 31 15.13 -1.98 -17.16
C GLU A 31 15.08 -0.50 -16.75
N GLU A 32 14.09 0.25 -17.26
CA GLU A 32 13.84 1.65 -16.95
C GLU A 32 13.49 1.88 -15.48
N ALA A 33 13.00 0.86 -14.78
CA ALA A 33 12.62 0.90 -13.36
C ALA A 33 13.33 -0.18 -12.53
N LYS A 34 14.50 -0.65 -12.98
CA LYS A 34 15.22 -1.75 -12.32
C LYS A 34 15.57 -1.48 -10.85
N THR A 35 15.80 -0.23 -10.49
CA THR A 35 16.09 0.19 -9.11
C THR A 35 14.88 0.03 -8.19
N ALA A 36 13.67 0.08 -8.74
CA ALA A 36 12.42 -0.17 -8.01
C ALA A 36 12.00 -1.65 -8.06
N GLY A 37 12.70 -2.50 -8.80
CA GLY A 37 12.42 -3.93 -8.91
C GLY A 37 11.10 -4.24 -9.61
N TYR A 38 10.68 -3.42 -10.57
CA TYR A 38 9.42 -3.63 -11.29
C TYR A 38 9.59 -4.66 -12.40
N TYR A 39 8.65 -5.59 -12.46
CA TYR A 39 8.55 -6.61 -13.51
C TYR A 39 7.34 -6.32 -14.39
N ILE A 40 7.48 -6.53 -15.69
CA ILE A 40 6.42 -6.31 -16.67
C ILE A 40 6.22 -7.56 -17.53
N SER A 41 5.04 -7.70 -18.11
CA SER A 41 4.78 -8.63 -19.21
C SER A 41 4.15 -7.88 -20.37
N LYS A 42 4.53 -8.24 -21.61
CA LYS A 42 3.97 -7.68 -22.85
C LYS A 42 2.81 -8.51 -23.40
N GLN A 43 2.47 -9.61 -22.72
CA GLN A 43 1.38 -10.50 -23.05
C GLN A 43 0.43 -10.62 -21.87
N GLU A 44 -0.80 -11.05 -22.14
CA GLU A 44 -1.75 -11.35 -21.07
C GLU A 44 -1.28 -12.58 -20.28
N ILE A 45 -1.30 -12.48 -18.95
CA ILE A 45 -0.97 -13.59 -18.04
C ILE A 45 -2.16 -13.82 -17.12
N THR A 46 -2.60 -15.07 -17.01
CA THR A 46 -3.62 -15.48 -16.04
C THR A 46 -2.95 -15.79 -14.70
N PRO A 47 -3.50 -15.31 -13.56
CA PRO A 47 -2.97 -15.64 -12.24
C PRO A 47 -3.09 -17.15 -11.97
N SER A 48 -2.05 -17.73 -11.39
CA SER A 48 -2.06 -19.12 -10.93
C SER A 48 -2.86 -19.30 -9.63
N LYS A 49 -3.04 -18.22 -8.87
CA LYS A 49 -3.80 -18.21 -7.63
C LYS A 49 -4.44 -16.84 -7.40
N VAL A 50 -5.66 -16.84 -6.89
CA VAL A 50 -6.37 -15.64 -6.44
C VAL A 50 -6.89 -15.91 -5.04
N GLU A 51 -6.50 -15.09 -4.08
CA GLU A 51 -6.84 -15.26 -2.66
C GLU A 51 -7.47 -14.02 -2.09
N LEU A 52 -8.56 -14.17 -1.35
CA LEU A 52 -9.09 -13.08 -0.54
C LEU A 52 -8.12 -12.79 0.61
N VAL A 53 -7.78 -11.53 0.81
CA VAL A 53 -6.98 -11.08 1.96
C VAL A 53 -7.76 -11.32 3.26
N GLY A 54 -9.08 -11.14 3.27
CA GLY A 54 -9.88 -11.26 4.49
C GLY A 54 -9.73 -10.00 5.33
N ASP A 55 -9.46 -10.12 6.63
CA ASP A 55 -9.34 -9.00 7.57
C ASP A 55 -7.97 -8.29 7.43
N PRO A 56 -7.88 -7.12 6.77
CA PRO A 56 -6.61 -6.45 6.57
C PRO A 56 -6.06 -5.83 7.86
N LEU A 57 -6.95 -5.37 8.75
CA LEU A 57 -6.56 -4.77 10.02
C LEU A 57 -6.01 -5.84 10.97
N GLY A 58 -6.69 -6.98 11.09
CA GLY A 58 -6.22 -8.11 11.87
C GLY A 58 -4.86 -8.62 11.39
N LYS A 59 -4.63 -8.69 10.08
CA LYS A 59 -3.32 -9.04 9.51
C LYS A 59 -2.23 -8.03 9.87
N ILE A 60 -2.50 -6.72 9.77
CA ILE A 60 -1.55 -5.69 10.19
C ILE A 60 -1.23 -5.82 11.69
N LEU A 61 -2.24 -6.04 12.53
CA LEU A 61 -2.07 -6.15 13.98
C LEU A 61 -1.36 -7.44 14.42
N ALA A 62 -1.34 -8.48 13.59
CA ALA A 62 -0.55 -9.68 13.83
C ALA A 62 0.96 -9.46 13.60
N GLU A 63 1.33 -8.40 12.87
CA GLU A 63 2.72 -8.00 12.66
C GLU A 63 3.25 -7.12 13.79
N LYS A 64 4.58 -7.01 13.90
CA LYS A 64 5.24 -6.13 14.88
C LYS A 64 5.23 -4.65 14.44
N VAL A 65 4.04 -4.12 14.15
CA VAL A 65 3.85 -2.74 13.68
C VAL A 65 2.78 -2.01 14.51
N GLU A 66 3.05 -0.75 14.83
CA GLU A 66 2.04 0.11 15.42
C GLU A 66 1.07 0.60 14.33
N LEU A 67 -0.23 0.44 14.57
CA LEU A 67 -1.31 1.03 13.77
C LEU A 67 -2.01 2.12 14.58
N ARG A 68 -2.07 3.34 14.04
CA ARG A 68 -2.69 4.50 14.68
C ARG A 68 -3.74 5.13 13.77
N PHE A 69 -4.89 5.47 14.35
CA PHE A 69 -5.91 6.28 13.70
C PHE A 69 -5.81 7.75 14.15
N THR A 70 -5.98 8.68 13.23
CA THR A 70 -5.87 10.13 13.45
C THR A 70 -7.01 10.86 12.74
N PRO A 71 -7.50 12.01 13.23
CA PRO A 71 -8.44 12.82 12.47
C PRO A 71 -7.81 13.49 11.23
N ASP A 72 -6.49 13.69 11.22
CA ASP A 72 -5.78 14.46 10.18
C ASP A 72 -4.35 13.92 9.96
N LEU A 73 -3.98 13.70 8.69
CA LEU A 73 -2.63 13.27 8.27
C LEU A 73 -1.67 14.43 7.98
N TYR A 74 -2.15 15.67 7.79
CA TYR A 74 -1.32 16.82 7.44
C TYR A 74 -0.16 17.06 8.43
N PRO A 75 -0.37 17.00 9.77
CA PRO A 75 0.73 17.19 10.71
C PRO A 75 1.87 16.17 10.58
N ILE A 76 1.55 14.93 10.18
CA ILE A 76 2.56 13.89 9.95
C ILE A 76 3.29 14.17 8.64
N ARG A 77 2.55 14.51 7.58
CA ARG A 77 3.12 14.89 6.28
C ARG A 77 4.13 16.02 6.46
N ASP A 78 3.75 17.08 7.16
CA ASP A 78 4.60 18.27 7.30
C ASP A 78 5.88 17.97 8.08
N LYS A 79 5.79 17.12 9.12
CA LYS A 79 6.96 16.62 9.85
C LYS A 79 7.88 15.80 8.95
N VAL A 80 7.34 14.91 8.13
CA VAL A 80 8.12 14.11 7.16
C VAL A 80 8.82 15.03 6.15
N ILE A 81 8.12 16.03 5.61
CA ILE A 81 8.69 17.02 4.69
C ILE A 81 9.87 17.77 5.33
N SER A 82 9.73 18.17 6.59
CA SER A 82 10.80 18.89 7.33
C SER A 82 11.94 17.99 7.83
N SER A 83 11.83 16.67 7.65
CA SER A 83 12.82 15.72 8.18
C SER A 83 14.01 15.55 7.23
N SER A 84 15.03 14.84 7.71
CA SER A 84 16.17 14.41 6.88
C SER A 84 15.96 13.03 6.26
N LEU A 85 14.75 12.48 6.28
CA LEU A 85 14.44 11.16 5.72
C LEU A 85 14.25 11.25 4.21
N ASP A 86 14.62 10.20 3.49
CA ASP A 86 14.13 10.02 2.14
C ASP A 86 12.64 9.66 2.18
N PHE A 87 11.81 10.45 1.50
CA PHE A 87 10.37 10.25 1.50
C PHE A 87 9.75 10.46 0.13
N SER A 88 8.56 9.88 -0.04
CA SER A 88 7.66 10.20 -1.13
C SER A 88 6.28 10.51 -0.57
N ILE A 89 5.56 11.44 -1.23
CA ILE A 89 4.18 11.77 -0.89
C ILE A 89 3.32 11.43 -2.11
N ILE A 90 2.69 10.26 -2.06
CA ILE A 90 1.98 9.68 -3.20
C ILE A 90 0.48 9.67 -2.91
N ARG A 91 -0.32 10.14 -3.87
CA ARG A 91 -1.79 10.17 -3.81
C ARG A 91 -2.35 10.87 -2.56
N PHE A 92 -1.62 11.85 -2.00
CA PHE A 92 -2.04 12.56 -0.79
C PHE A 92 -3.35 13.34 -0.94
N ARG A 93 -3.82 13.57 -2.18
CA ARG A 93 -5.18 14.05 -2.47
C ARG A 93 -6.32 13.19 -1.89
N ASN A 94 -6.02 11.95 -1.48
CA ASN A 94 -6.97 11.05 -0.83
C ASN A 94 -7.07 11.29 0.69
N ALA A 95 -6.14 12.05 1.27
CA ALA A 95 -6.29 12.55 2.62
C ALA A 95 -7.42 13.57 2.63
N LYS A 96 -8.25 13.52 3.67
CA LYS A 96 -9.40 14.42 3.80
C LYS A 96 -8.97 15.85 4.11
N GLY A 97 -7.88 16.01 4.87
CA GLY A 97 -7.43 17.30 5.39
C GLY A 97 -8.46 17.94 6.34
N PRO A 98 -8.12 19.08 6.94
CA PRO A 98 -9.11 19.96 7.57
C PRO A 98 -10.08 20.58 6.55
#